data_AF-A0A7W4AB86-F1
#
_entry.id   AF-A0A7W4AB86-F1
#
_cell.length_a   1.000
_cell.length_b   1.000
_cell.length_c   1.000
_cell.angle_alpha   90.00
_cell.angle_beta   90.00
_cell.angle_gamma   90.00
#
_symmetry.space_group_name_H-M   'P 1'
#
loop_
_entity.id
_entity.type
_entity.pdbx_description
1 polymer ?
#
loop_
_entity_poly.entity_id
_entity_poly.type
_entity_poly.pdbx_seq_one_letter_code
_entity_poly.pdbx_strand_id
1 'polypeptide(L)'
;MIRKTILVGLLSCSFSLTAAPIAMHQIKGLNKAAITHADLAPLLDTLAAHPSIERKNLGQSFLGKSIDAFYIGSGPIKVMMWSQMHGDENTASAALTDFLSYAIETKNDAWRENWQNKLSLMIIPIVNSDGAQLQTRFNAQGIDLNRDAKAWS
;
A
#
# COMPACT_ATOMS: atom_id res chain seq x y z
N MET A 1 -19.16 46.95 7.39
CA MET A 1 -17.80 46.45 7.69
C MET A 1 -17.90 45.21 8.56
N ILE A 2 -18.09 44.02 8.01
CA ILE A 2 -18.16 42.77 8.78
C ILE A 2 -17.56 41.62 7.97
N ARG A 3 -16.82 40.74 8.67
CA ARG A 3 -16.32 39.39 8.31
C ARG A 3 -15.01 39.31 7.51
N LYS A 4 -13.90 39.43 8.24
CA LYS A 4 -12.79 38.47 8.12
C LYS A 4 -12.83 37.54 9.34
N THR A 5 -12.35 36.32 9.15
CA THR A 5 -12.18 35.23 10.14
C THR A 5 -13.36 34.25 10.20
N ILE A 6 -13.27 33.20 9.39
CA ILE A 6 -13.56 31.77 9.70
C ILE A 6 -13.10 31.02 8.44
N LEU A 7 -11.84 30.59 8.38
CA LEU A 7 -11.39 29.55 7.44
C LEU A 7 -10.04 28.95 7.86
N VAL A 8 -9.90 28.54 9.12
CA VAL A 8 -8.70 27.78 9.58
C VAL A 8 -9.07 26.54 10.41
N GLY A 9 -10.35 26.34 10.77
CA GLY A 9 -10.75 25.26 11.69
C GLY A 9 -11.11 23.90 11.08
N LEU A 10 -11.21 23.77 9.75
CA LEU A 10 -11.73 22.53 9.13
C LEU A 10 -10.65 21.55 8.63
N LEU A 11 -9.41 21.99 8.40
CA LEU A 11 -8.35 21.10 7.89
C LEU A 11 -7.70 20.25 8.99
N SER A 12 -7.62 20.75 10.23
CA SER A 12 -6.98 20.03 11.34
C SER A 12 -7.86 18.94 11.92
N CYS A 13 -9.19 19.11 11.93
CA CYS A 13 -10.12 18.17 12.54
C CYS A 13 -10.27 16.87 11.73
N SER A 14 -10.16 16.95 10.38
CA SER A 14 -10.21 15.78 9.50
C SER A 14 -8.99 14.88 9.66
N PHE A 15 -7.81 15.47 9.89
CA PHE A 15 -6.56 14.71 10.04
C PHE A 15 -6.55 13.87 11.31
N SER A 16 -7.12 14.40 12.41
CA SER A 16 -7.14 13.74 13.71
C SER A 16 -8.14 12.58 13.81
N LEU A 17 -9.27 12.62 13.08
CA LEU A 17 -10.28 11.56 13.20
C LEU A 17 -10.10 10.36 12.26
N THR A 18 -9.43 10.50 11.10
CA THR A 18 -9.34 9.39 10.14
C THR A 18 -7.94 8.81 9.95
N ALA A 19 -6.86 9.58 10.12
CA ALA A 19 -5.49 9.09 9.90
C ALA A 19 -4.89 8.44 11.16
N ALA A 20 -5.21 8.96 12.35
CA ALA A 20 -4.69 8.43 13.62
C ALA A 20 -5.08 6.97 13.88
N PRO A 21 -6.32 6.50 13.60
CA PRO A 21 -6.68 5.10 13.78
C PRO A 21 -5.89 4.14 12.88
N ILE A 22 -5.64 4.53 11.62
CA ILE A 22 -4.88 3.72 10.66
C ILE A 22 -3.42 3.64 11.09
N ALA A 23 -2.82 4.75 11.55
CA ALA A 23 -1.43 4.77 11.99
C ALA A 23 -1.17 3.87 13.22
N MET A 24 -2.19 3.62 14.04
CA MET A 24 -2.11 2.69 15.18
C MET A 24 -2.43 1.24 14.80
N HIS A 25 -2.92 0.98 13.58
CA HIS A 25 -3.21 -0.36 13.09
C HIS A 25 -1.95 -0.97 12.48
N GLN A 26 -1.33 -1.90 13.20
CA GLN A 26 -0.10 -2.56 12.74
C GLN A 26 -0.28 -4.07 12.76
N ILE A 27 -0.02 -4.70 11.62
CA ILE A 27 0.07 -6.15 11.52
C ILE A 27 1.35 -6.61 12.22
N LYS A 28 1.20 -7.62 13.08
CA LYS A 28 2.34 -8.22 13.78
C LYS A 28 3.33 -8.82 12.77
N GLY A 29 4.62 -8.68 13.07
CA GLY A 29 5.70 -9.29 12.29
C GLY A 29 6.26 -8.42 11.15
N LEU A 30 5.67 -7.24 10.89
CA LEU A 30 6.19 -6.28 9.91
C LEU A 30 7.06 -5.16 10.52
N ASN A 31 7.01 -4.96 11.84
CA ASN A 31 7.92 -4.04 12.52
C ASN A 31 9.32 -4.68 12.70
N LYS A 32 10.14 -4.63 11.65
CA LYS A 32 11.51 -5.17 11.61
C LYS A 32 12.37 -4.44 10.57
N ALA A 33 13.68 -4.61 10.68
CA ALA A 33 14.66 -3.90 9.86
C ALA A 33 14.52 -4.20 8.35
N ALA A 34 14.16 -5.43 7.98
CA ALA A 34 14.01 -5.89 6.60
C ALA A 34 12.65 -6.58 6.43
N ILE A 35 11.89 -6.19 5.40
CA ILE A 35 10.67 -6.90 5.00
C ILE A 35 10.92 -7.47 3.61
N THR A 36 10.74 -8.77 3.48
CA THR A 36 10.93 -9.53 2.25
C THR A 36 9.59 -10.02 1.72
N HIS A 37 9.60 -10.58 0.52
CA HIS A 37 8.43 -11.26 -0.04
C HIS A 37 7.92 -12.39 0.87
N ALA A 38 8.83 -13.17 1.49
CA ALA A 38 8.45 -14.26 2.39
C ALA A 38 7.72 -13.77 3.66
N ASP A 39 7.98 -12.53 4.08
CA ASP A 39 7.31 -11.91 5.23
C ASP A 39 5.90 -11.42 4.87
N LEU A 40 5.73 -10.90 3.65
CA LEU A 40 4.47 -10.32 3.17
C LEU A 40 3.52 -11.39 2.64
N ALA A 41 4.01 -12.38 1.90
CA ALA A 41 3.22 -13.38 1.20
C ALA A 41 2.10 -14.00 2.06
N PRO A 42 2.35 -14.57 3.26
CA PRO A 42 1.28 -15.18 4.06
C PRO A 42 0.23 -14.16 4.56
N LEU A 43 0.65 -12.93 4.83
CA LEU A 43 -0.27 -11.85 5.25
C LEU A 43 -1.13 -11.43 4.07
N LEU A 44 -0.53 -11.24 2.89
CA LEU A 44 -1.22 -10.88 1.67
C LEU A 44 -2.16 -11.98 1.17
N ASP A 45 -1.81 -13.26 1.34
CA ASP A 45 -2.69 -14.40 1.07
C ASP A 45 -3.94 -14.34 1.96
N THR A 46 -3.75 -14.04 3.25
CA THR A 46 -4.86 -13.88 4.20
C THR A 46 -5.77 -12.70 3.82
N LEU A 47 -5.17 -11.56 3.47
CA LEU A 47 -5.92 -10.36 3.07
C LEU A 47 -6.69 -10.58 1.76
N ALA A 48 -6.08 -11.26 0.78
CA ALA A 48 -6.72 -11.58 -0.50
C ALA A 48 -7.93 -12.52 -0.39
N ALA A 49 -8.06 -13.26 0.72
CA ALA A 49 -9.23 -14.11 0.96
C ALA A 49 -10.49 -13.30 1.31
N HIS A 50 -10.35 -12.01 1.65
CA HIS A 50 -11.48 -11.15 1.97
C HIS A 50 -12.23 -10.72 0.68
N PRO A 51 -13.57 -10.80 0.62
CA PRO A 51 -14.34 -10.56 -0.62
C PRO A 51 -14.27 -9.12 -1.14
N SER A 52 -13.89 -8.16 -0.30
CA SER A 52 -13.69 -6.76 -0.74
C SER A 52 -12.33 -6.52 -1.43
N ILE A 53 -11.45 -7.52 -1.45
CA ILE A 53 -10.13 -7.43 -2.09
C ILE A 53 -10.11 -8.36 -3.30
N GLU A 54 -9.77 -7.82 -4.45
CA GLU A 54 -9.39 -8.61 -5.62
C GLU A 54 -7.87 -8.62 -5.72
N ARG A 55 -7.27 -9.81 -5.84
CA ARG A 55 -5.84 -9.96 -6.12
C ARG A 55 -5.61 -10.32 -7.58
N LYS A 56 -4.66 -9.65 -8.22
CA LYS A 56 -4.20 -9.95 -9.56
C LYS A 56 -2.68 -10.08 -9.60
N ASN A 57 -2.18 -11.18 -10.16
CA ASN A 57 -0.77 -11.31 -10.48
C ASN A 57 -0.43 -10.43 -11.69
N LEU A 58 0.55 -9.54 -11.54
CA LEU A 58 1.05 -8.67 -12.60
C LEU A 58 2.24 -9.27 -13.36
N GLY A 59 2.83 -10.32 -12.80
CA GLY A 59 4.02 -10.98 -13.30
C GLY A 59 4.89 -11.52 -12.17
N GLN A 60 6.18 -11.63 -12.45
CA GLN A 60 7.17 -12.16 -11.52
C GLN A 60 8.43 -11.29 -11.55
N SER A 61 9.15 -11.27 -10.43
CA SER A 61 10.51 -10.75 -10.36
C SER A 61 11.45 -11.61 -11.21
N PHE A 62 12.69 -11.14 -11.41
CA PHE A 62 13.68 -11.87 -12.19
C PHE A 62 13.98 -13.27 -11.60
N LEU A 63 13.96 -13.40 -10.27
CA LEU A 63 14.13 -14.68 -9.58
C LEU A 63 12.80 -15.43 -9.34
N GLY A 64 11.73 -15.05 -10.05
CA GLY A 64 10.47 -15.81 -10.09
C GLY A 64 9.49 -15.56 -8.93
N LYS A 65 9.69 -14.53 -8.10
CA LYS A 65 8.75 -14.21 -7.01
C LYS A 65 7.56 -13.44 -7.57
N SER A 66 6.34 -13.73 -7.12
CA SER A 66 5.14 -13.06 -7.61
C SER A 66 5.16 -11.54 -7.33
N ILE A 67 4.72 -10.75 -8.32
CA ILE A 67 4.39 -9.33 -8.14
C ILE A 67 2.88 -9.21 -8.26
N ASP A 68 2.22 -8.92 -7.14
CA ASP A 68 0.77 -8.96 -7.03
C ASP A 68 0.21 -7.57 -6.73
N ALA A 69 -0.89 -7.24 -7.40
CA ALA A 69 -1.71 -6.07 -7.11
C ALA A 69 -2.98 -6.47 -6.35
N PHE A 70 -3.36 -5.62 -5.40
CA PHE A 70 -4.54 -5.76 -4.56
C PHE A 70 -5.46 -4.58 -4.85
N TYR A 71 -6.69 -4.89 -5.27
CA TYR A 71 -7.70 -3.91 -5.64
C TYR A 71 -8.78 -3.84 -4.56
N ILE A 72 -9.16 -2.62 -4.19
CA ILE A 72 -10.25 -2.36 -3.24
C ILE A 72 -11.01 -1.09 -3.64
N GLY A 73 -12.34 -1.15 -3.61
CA GLY A 73 -13.24 -0.09 -4.07
C GLY A 73 -13.49 -0.08 -5.58
N SER A 74 -14.63 0.49 -5.97
CA SER A 74 -15.18 0.45 -7.33
C SER A 74 -15.46 1.83 -7.91
N GLY A 75 -15.00 2.90 -7.25
CA GLY A 75 -15.28 4.27 -7.65
C GLY A 75 -14.54 4.73 -8.91
N PRO A 76 -14.97 5.87 -9.49
CA PRO A 76 -14.42 6.38 -10.75
C PRO A 76 -12.98 6.92 -10.60
N ILE A 77 -12.58 7.38 -9.41
CA ILE A 77 -11.23 7.93 -9.19
C ILE A 77 -10.26 6.79 -8.96
N LYS A 78 -9.26 6.67 -9.84
CA LYS A 78 -8.27 5.59 -9.77
C LYS A 78 -7.02 6.09 -9.06
N VAL A 79 -6.57 5.35 -8.05
CA VAL A 79 -5.35 5.65 -7.29
C VAL A 79 -4.47 4.40 -7.28
N MET A 80 -3.26 4.52 -7.79
CA MET A 80 -2.25 3.47 -7.71
C MET A 80 -1.24 3.80 -6.62
N MET A 81 -0.93 2.81 -5.79
CA MET A 81 0.06 2.89 -4.72
C MET A 81 0.99 1.70 -4.84
N TRP A 82 2.29 1.95 -4.89
CA TRP A 82 3.29 0.89 -4.88
C TRP A 82 4.37 1.20 -3.85
N SER A 83 5.08 0.16 -3.44
CA SER A 83 6.18 0.28 -2.48
C SER A 83 7.38 -0.59 -2.88
N GLN A 84 8.52 -0.29 -2.23
CA GLN A 84 9.74 -1.09 -2.25
C GLN A 84 10.21 -1.41 -3.66
N MET A 85 10.29 -0.34 -4.47
CA MET A 85 10.96 -0.37 -5.77
C MET A 85 12.48 -0.44 -5.59
N HIS A 86 12.98 0.17 -4.52
CA HIS A 86 14.28 -0.12 -3.92
C HIS A 86 14.04 -1.14 -2.80
N GLY A 87 14.79 -2.24 -2.80
CA GLY A 87 14.53 -3.37 -1.92
C GLY A 87 14.78 -3.09 -0.43
N ASP A 88 15.66 -2.14 -0.14
CA ASP A 88 16.04 -1.65 1.19
C ASP A 88 15.08 -0.59 1.78
N GLU A 89 14.04 -0.19 1.05
CA GLU A 89 13.05 0.83 1.47
C GLU A 89 11.70 0.18 1.82
N ASN A 90 11.64 -0.53 2.95
CA ASN A 90 10.50 -1.39 3.32
C ASN A 90 9.35 -0.74 4.11
N THR A 91 9.53 0.48 4.65
CA THR A 91 8.55 1.12 5.55
C THR A 91 7.17 1.28 4.89
N ALA A 92 7.12 1.63 3.61
CA ALA A 92 5.87 1.79 2.88
C ALA A 92 5.18 0.44 2.62
N SER A 93 5.91 -0.67 2.55
CA SER A 93 5.32 -2.00 2.34
C SER A 93 4.54 -2.43 3.57
N ALA A 94 5.08 -2.16 4.77
CA ALA A 94 4.35 -2.34 6.02
C ALA A 94 3.08 -1.48 6.03
N ALA A 95 3.20 -0.18 5.76
CA ALA A 95 2.07 0.75 5.80
C ALA A 95 0.96 0.38 4.81
N LEU A 96 1.29 -0.06 3.60
CA LEU A 96 0.30 -0.51 2.61
C LEU A 96 -0.40 -1.81 3.04
N THR A 97 0.33 -2.73 3.67
CA THR A 97 -0.24 -3.98 4.18
C THR A 97 -1.14 -3.71 5.40
N ASP A 98 -0.70 -2.84 6.31
CA ASP A 98 -1.48 -2.34 7.44
C ASP A 98 -2.76 -1.64 6.96
N PHE A 99 -2.67 -0.79 5.93
CA PHE A 99 -3.83 -0.15 5.33
C PHE A 99 -4.84 -1.17 4.78
N LEU A 100 -4.38 -2.17 4.02
CA LEU A 100 -5.25 -3.23 3.49
C LEU A 100 -5.95 -3.97 4.62
N SER A 101 -5.21 -4.34 5.68
CA SER A 101 -5.77 -5.00 6.86
C SER A 101 -6.79 -4.12 7.57
N TYR A 102 -6.48 -2.86 7.83
CA TYR A 102 -7.40 -1.90 8.44
C TYR A 102 -8.68 -1.76 7.62
N ALA A 103 -8.54 -1.64 6.29
CA ALA A 103 -9.66 -1.40 5.41
C ALA A 103 -10.69 -2.54 5.39
N ILE A 104 -10.29 -3.78 5.68
CA ILE A 104 -11.19 -4.94 5.66
C ILE A 104 -11.70 -5.37 7.04
N GLU A 105 -11.26 -4.75 8.14
CA GLU A 105 -11.82 -5.07 9.46
C GLU A 105 -13.28 -4.64 9.53
N THR A 106 -14.17 -5.51 10.02
CA THR A 106 -15.61 -5.25 10.14
C THR A 106 -15.94 -3.96 10.89
N LYS A 107 -15.18 -3.64 11.95
CA LYS A 107 -15.36 -2.39 12.71
C LYS A 107 -15.11 -1.12 11.87
N ASN A 108 -14.42 -1.24 10.73
CA ASN A 108 -14.09 -0.15 9.83
C ASN A 108 -14.96 -0.14 8.55
N ASP A 109 -16.01 -0.97 8.47
CA ASP A 109 -16.90 -1.04 7.31
C ASP A 109 -17.52 0.33 6.96
N ALA A 110 -18.06 1.03 7.94
CA ALA A 110 -18.61 2.38 7.75
C ALA A 110 -17.56 3.38 7.24
N TRP A 111 -16.30 3.25 7.69
CA TRP A 111 -15.20 4.08 7.18
C TRP A 111 -14.90 3.74 5.72
N ARG A 112 -14.85 2.45 5.36
CA ARG A 112 -14.62 1.99 3.98
C ARG A 112 -15.75 2.43 3.04
N GLU A 113 -17.00 2.30 3.46
CA GLU A 113 -18.20 2.69 2.71
C GLU A 113 -18.21 4.17 2.32
N ASN A 114 -17.62 5.04 3.14
CA ASN A 114 -17.52 6.48 2.85
C ASN A 114 -16.67 6.81 1.62
N TRP A 115 -15.79 5.91 1.17
CA TRP A 115 -14.88 6.15 0.05
C TRP A 115 -14.88 5.07 -1.04
N GLN A 116 -15.28 3.82 -0.77
CA GLN A 116 -15.12 2.71 -1.73
C GLN A 116 -15.90 2.87 -3.05
N ASN A 117 -16.98 3.66 -3.05
CA ASN A 117 -17.73 3.99 -4.28
C ASN A 117 -17.19 5.24 -5.00
N LYS A 118 -16.17 5.91 -4.43
CA LYS A 118 -15.53 7.11 -4.98
C LYS A 118 -14.14 6.79 -5.52
N LEU A 119 -13.39 5.93 -4.83
CA LEU A 119 -12.05 5.50 -5.19
C LEU A 119 -12.04 4.03 -5.63
N SER A 120 -11.18 3.71 -6.59
CA SER A 120 -10.63 2.36 -6.78
C SER A 120 -9.12 2.42 -6.55
N LEU A 121 -8.67 1.69 -5.55
CA LEU A 121 -7.27 1.61 -5.17
C LEU A 121 -6.65 0.39 -5.82
N MET A 122 -5.46 0.55 -6.41
CA MET A 122 -4.60 -0.54 -6.87
C MET A 122 -3.30 -0.47 -6.06
N ILE A 123 -3.04 -1.50 -5.25
CA ILE A 123 -1.94 -1.51 -4.28
C ILE A 123 -0.95 -2.60 -4.64
N ILE A 124 0.32 -2.26 -4.80
CA ILE A 124 1.44 -3.20 -5.03
C ILE A 124 2.40 -3.09 -3.83
N PRO A 125 2.26 -3.95 -2.80
CA PRO A 125 3.05 -3.82 -1.58
C PRO A 125 4.57 -3.94 -1.78
N ILE A 126 5.00 -4.70 -2.79
CA ILE A 126 6.42 -4.92 -3.06
C ILE A 126 6.65 -5.09 -4.57
N VAL A 127 7.39 -4.15 -5.17
CA VAL A 127 7.75 -4.21 -6.60
C VAL A 127 9.07 -4.96 -6.81
N ASN A 128 10.07 -4.71 -5.94
CA ASN A 128 11.40 -5.31 -6.04
C ASN A 128 11.64 -6.36 -4.95
N SER A 129 10.96 -7.50 -5.06
CA SER A 129 11.08 -8.61 -4.11
C SER A 129 12.48 -9.24 -4.07
N ASP A 130 13.25 -9.14 -5.16
CA ASP A 130 14.61 -9.67 -5.22
C ASP A 130 15.60 -8.76 -4.52
N GLY A 131 15.54 -7.46 -4.78
CA GLY A 131 16.31 -6.47 -4.04
C GLY A 131 15.96 -6.49 -2.56
N ALA A 132 14.68 -6.70 -2.21
CA ALA A 132 14.25 -6.82 -0.82
C ALA A 132 14.90 -8.00 -0.09
N GLN A 133 15.03 -9.14 -0.76
CA GLN A 133 15.72 -10.31 -0.18
C GLN A 133 17.19 -10.01 0.14
N LEU A 134 17.82 -9.16 -0.67
CA LEU A 134 19.23 -8.79 -0.55
C LEU A 134 19.46 -7.46 0.19
N GLN A 135 18.39 -6.79 0.63
CA GLN A 135 18.42 -5.45 1.23
C GLN A 135 19.25 -4.46 0.40
N THR A 136 18.90 -4.34 -0.88
CA THR A 136 19.61 -3.48 -1.82
C THR A 136 18.65 -2.66 -2.66
N ARG A 137 19.13 -1.49 -3.11
CA ARG A 137 18.43 -0.59 -4.02
C ARG A 137 18.05 -1.24 -5.34
N PHE A 138 18.88 -2.13 -5.87
CA PHE A 138 18.76 -2.67 -7.23
C PHE A 138 17.93 -3.96 -7.27
N ASN A 139 17.42 -4.34 -8.44
CA ASN A 139 16.84 -5.68 -8.64
C ASN A 139 17.94 -6.75 -8.80
N ALA A 140 17.57 -8.02 -8.99
CA ALA A 140 18.53 -9.11 -9.16
C ALA A 140 19.48 -8.95 -10.37
N GLN A 141 19.11 -8.11 -11.34
CA GLN A 141 19.90 -7.84 -12.54
C GLN A 141 20.81 -6.61 -12.36
N GLY A 142 20.83 -5.99 -11.18
CA GLY A 142 21.58 -4.76 -10.93
C GLY A 142 20.93 -3.49 -11.48
N ILE A 143 19.64 -3.55 -11.87
CA ILE A 143 18.90 -2.42 -12.44
C ILE A 143 18.22 -1.63 -11.32
N ASP A 144 18.33 -0.30 -11.38
CA ASP A 144 17.53 0.62 -10.57
C ASP A 144 16.17 0.80 -11.24
N LEU A 145 15.14 0.16 -10.67
CA LEU A 145 13.78 0.20 -11.23
C LEU A 145 13.24 1.63 -11.35
N ASN A 146 13.68 2.57 -10.51
CA ASN A 146 13.27 3.98 -10.55
C ASN A 146 14.03 4.80 -11.60
N ARG A 147 14.89 4.16 -12.39
CA ARG A 147 15.58 4.77 -13.55
C ARG A 147 15.21 4.08 -14.84
N ASP A 148 14.77 2.83 -14.78
CA ASP A 148 14.37 2.02 -15.93
C ASP A 148 13.05 2.48 -16.57
N ALA A 149 12.11 3.01 -15.76
CA ALA A 149 10.79 3.45 -16.25
C ALA A 149 10.84 4.51 -17.37
N LYS A 150 11.95 5.24 -17.53
CA LYS A 150 12.13 6.24 -18.61
C LYS A 150 12.48 5.62 -19.96
N ALA A 151 12.89 4.36 -20.03
CA ALA A 151 13.36 3.74 -21.27
C ALA A 151 12.24 3.42 -22.28
N TRP A 152 10.97 3.63 -21.91
CA TRP A 152 9.79 3.22 -22.69
C TRP A 152 8.83 4.39 -23.01
N SER A 153 9.24 5.65 -22.86
CA SER A 153 8.47 6.84 -23.24
C SER A 153 8.90 7.41 -24.59
#